data_AF-A0A212CYH8-F1
#
_entry.id   AF-A0A212CYH8-F1
#
_cell.length_a   1.000
_cell.length_b   1.000
_cell.length_c   1.000
_cell.angle_alpha   90.00
_cell.angle_beta   90.00
_cell.angle_gamma   90.00
#
_symmetry.space_group_name_H-M   'P 1'
#
loop_
_entity.id
_entity.type
_entity.pdbx_description
1 polymer ?
#
loop_
_entity_poly.entity_id
_entity_poly.type
_entity_poly.pdbx_seq_one_letter_code
_entity_poly.pdbx_strand_id
1 'polypeptide(L)'
;MKSLPPQVWLCGGSMEVLPCSRVAHIERKKKPYNSNIGFYTKRNALRVAEVWMDDYKSHNPGIDIGDVSERRALRKSLKCKNFQWYLDHVYPEMRRYNNTVAYGEVMKTTLALDLDGRAGGCGSLGWG
;
A
#
# COMPACT_ATOMS: atom_id res chain seq x y z
N MET A 1 6.91 -0.35 2.41
CA MET A 1 6.10 -1.19 1.50
C MET A 1 6.45 -0.80 0.07
N LYS A 2 7.37 -1.53 -0.59
CA LYS A 2 7.58 -1.38 -2.04
C LYS A 2 6.50 -2.25 -2.72
N SER A 3 5.27 -1.76 -2.79
CA SER A 3 4.17 -2.49 -3.42
C SER A 3 4.29 -2.41 -4.94
N LEU A 4 4.35 -3.56 -5.60
CA LEU A 4 4.23 -3.67 -7.05
C LEU A 4 2.88 -3.04 -7.51
N PRO A 5 2.85 -2.30 -8.62
CA PRO A 5 1.65 -1.59 -9.05
C PRO A 5 0.61 -2.57 -9.62
N PRO A 6 -0.56 -2.76 -8.97
CA PRO A 6 -1.53 -3.79 -9.37
C PRO A 6 -2.14 -3.51 -10.74
N GLN A 7 -2.29 -2.23 -11.12
CA GLN A 7 -2.84 -1.81 -12.40
C GLN A 7 -2.12 -2.42 -13.62
N VAL A 8 -0.79 -2.56 -13.58
CA VAL A 8 -0.01 -3.10 -14.71
C VAL A 8 -0.28 -4.59 -14.85
N TRP A 9 -0.17 -5.32 -13.74
CA TRP A 9 -0.33 -6.76 -13.70
C TRP A 9 -1.75 -7.22 -14.01
N LEU A 10 -2.76 -6.54 -13.46
CA LEU A 10 -4.15 -6.89 -13.67
C LEU A 10 -4.58 -6.71 -15.13
N CYS A 11 -3.96 -5.80 -15.86
CA CYS A 11 -4.30 -5.51 -17.26
C CYS A 11 -3.35 -6.17 -18.28
N GLY A 12 -2.53 -7.14 -17.85
CA GLY A 12 -1.72 -7.98 -18.75
C GLY A 12 -0.28 -7.52 -18.98
N GLY A 13 0.21 -6.51 -18.25
CA GLY A 13 1.64 -6.15 -18.24
C GLY A 13 2.43 -6.90 -17.17
N SER A 14 3.74 -6.60 -17.09
CA SER A 14 4.67 -7.10 -16.07
C SER A 14 5.55 -5.97 -15.53
N MET A 15 6.25 -6.22 -14.43
CA MET A 15 7.22 -5.29 -13.86
C MET A 15 8.48 -6.03 -13.45
N GLU A 16 9.63 -5.51 -13.86
CA GLU A 16 10.95 -6.13 -13.66
C GLU A 16 11.93 -5.12 -13.05
N VAL A 17 12.85 -5.61 -12.22
CA VAL A 17 13.96 -4.83 -11.68
C VAL A 17 15.24 -5.32 -12.35
N LEU A 18 15.84 -4.49 -13.20
CA LEU A 18 17.04 -4.84 -13.96
C LEU A 18 18.31 -4.48 -13.18
N PRO A 19 19.10 -5.45 -12.66
CA PRO A 19 20.27 -5.16 -11.83
C PRO A 19 21.42 -4.48 -12.59
N CYS A 20 21.42 -4.58 -13.92
CA CYS A 20 22.40 -3.96 -14.81
C CYS A 20 22.12 -2.47 -15.06
N SER A 21 20.88 -2.01 -14.85
CA SER A 21 20.49 -0.60 -14.97
C SER A 21 20.52 0.05 -13.60
N ARG A 22 21.46 0.97 -13.38
CA ARG A 22 21.69 1.59 -12.06
C ARG A 22 21.42 3.08 -12.11
N VAL A 23 20.50 3.52 -11.25
CA VAL A 23 20.18 4.93 -11.01
C VAL A 23 20.19 5.17 -9.50
N ALA A 24 20.93 6.17 -9.04
CA ALA A 24 20.95 6.53 -7.62
C ALA A 24 19.80 7.48 -7.28
N HIS A 25 19.09 7.21 -6.17
CA HIS A 25 18.07 8.08 -5.62
C HIS A 25 18.56 8.72 -4.31
N ILE A 26 18.48 10.05 -4.21
CA ILE A 26 18.78 10.78 -2.96
C ILE A 26 17.50 10.83 -2.13
N GLU A 27 17.41 9.96 -1.13
CA GLU A 27 16.25 9.94 -0.23
C GLU A 27 16.21 11.20 0.65
N ARG A 28 15.00 11.74 0.84
CA ARG A 28 14.79 12.96 1.63
C ARG A 28 13.78 12.70 2.72
N LYS A 29 14.11 13.07 3.96
CA LYS A 29 13.21 12.94 5.13
C LYS A 29 11.94 13.79 5.00
N LYS A 30 12.04 14.98 4.42
CA LYS A 30 10.91 15.90 4.20
C LYS A 30 10.91 16.34 2.75
N LYS A 31 9.73 16.38 2.10
CA LYS A 31 9.62 16.94 0.76
C LYS A 31 9.32 18.44 0.87
N PRO A 32 10.02 19.31 0.12
CA PRO A 32 9.96 20.77 0.31
C PRO A 32 8.72 21.44 -0.30
N TYR A 33 8.01 20.76 -1.19
CA TYR A 33 6.96 21.37 -2.03
C TYR A 33 5.52 21.20 -1.49
N ASN A 34 5.32 20.42 -0.43
CA ASN A 34 3.98 20.18 0.08
C ASN A 34 4.02 19.93 1.60
N SER A 35 3.32 20.78 2.35
CA SER A 35 3.25 20.71 3.81
C SER A 35 2.29 19.61 4.29
N ASN A 36 1.33 19.19 3.47
CA ASN A 36 0.29 18.22 3.83
C ASN A 36 0.39 16.91 3.01
N ILE A 37 1.61 16.38 2.86
CA ILE A 37 1.87 15.16 2.08
C ILE A 37 1.07 13.97 2.60
N GLY A 38 0.93 13.84 3.91
CA GLY A 38 0.21 12.73 4.53
C GLY A 38 -1.22 12.59 3.99
N PHE A 39 -1.95 13.71 3.89
CA PHE A 39 -3.30 13.74 3.35
C PHE A 39 -3.33 13.29 1.89
N TYR A 40 -2.50 13.89 1.02
CA TYR A 40 -2.51 13.56 -0.42
C TYR A 40 -2.05 12.13 -0.68
N THR A 41 -1.01 11.66 0.02
CA THR A 41 -0.54 10.27 -0.10
C THR A 41 -1.64 9.29 0.30
N LYS A 42 -2.36 9.56 1.40
CA LYS A 42 -3.46 8.71 1.85
C LYS A 42 -4.65 8.76 0.87
N ARG A 43 -5.05 9.94 0.41
CA ARG A 43 -6.11 10.12 -0.61
C ARG A 43 -5.77 9.35 -1.90
N ASN A 44 -4.54 9.46 -2.38
CA ASN A 44 -4.10 8.79 -3.61
C ASN A 44 -4.07 7.26 -3.45
N ALA A 45 -3.60 6.77 -2.30
CA ALA A 45 -3.62 5.33 -2.00
C ALA A 45 -5.05 4.78 -1.97
N LEU A 46 -5.99 5.52 -1.35
CA LEU A 46 -7.41 5.13 -1.33
C LEU A 46 -8.04 5.13 -2.72
N ARG A 47 -7.69 6.09 -3.60
CA ARG A 47 -8.14 6.09 -5.01
C ARG A 47 -7.66 4.84 -5.77
N VAL A 48 -6.42 4.42 -5.54
CA VAL A 48 -5.88 3.18 -6.14
C VAL A 48 -6.62 1.96 -5.59
N ALA A 49 -6.80 1.89 -4.27
CA ALA A 49 -7.52 0.78 -3.63
C ALA A 49 -8.95 0.66 -4.17
N GLU A 50 -9.66 1.78 -4.28
CA GLU A 50 -11.05 1.81 -4.76
C GLU A 50 -11.21 1.29 -6.20
N VAL A 51 -10.19 1.49 -7.04
CA VAL A 51 -10.25 1.08 -8.45
C VAL A 51 -9.71 -0.32 -8.66
N TRP A 52 -8.68 -0.75 -7.91
CA TRP A 52 -7.89 -1.94 -8.25
C TRP A 52 -7.86 -3.04 -7.19
N MET A 53 -8.29 -2.79 -5.96
CA MET A 53 -8.19 -3.76 -4.85
C MET A 53 -9.50 -4.50 -4.54
N ASP A 54 -10.57 -4.26 -5.30
CA ASP A 54 -11.86 -4.96 -5.14
C ASP A 54 -12.32 -4.99 -3.67
N ASP A 55 -12.66 -6.16 -3.14
CA ASP A 55 -13.13 -6.35 -1.76
C ASP A 55 -12.01 -6.28 -0.71
N TYR A 56 -10.75 -6.15 -1.13
CA TYR A 56 -9.58 -6.07 -0.24
C TYR A 56 -9.26 -4.64 0.22
N LYS A 57 -10.06 -3.66 -0.19
CA LYS A 57 -9.94 -2.29 0.27
C LYS A 57 -10.46 -2.15 1.71
N SER A 58 -9.71 -1.45 2.55
CA SER A 58 -10.20 -1.08 3.89
C SER A 58 -10.96 0.24 3.85
N HIS A 59 -12.13 0.28 4.47
CA HIS A 59 -12.90 1.51 4.63
C HIS A 59 -12.17 2.45 5.58
N ASN A 60 -11.73 3.61 5.06
CA ASN A 60 -11.20 4.71 5.87
C ASN A 60 -12.24 5.84 5.89
N PRO A 61 -13.18 5.86 6.86
CA PRO A 61 -14.12 6.96 6.98
C PRO A 61 -13.37 8.26 7.29
N GLY A 62 -13.58 9.30 6.49
CA GLY A 62 -13.05 10.65 6.75
C GLY A 62 -12.15 11.26 5.67
N ILE A 63 -11.87 10.56 4.56
CA ILE A 63 -11.18 11.16 3.42
C ILE A 63 -12.06 11.04 2.18
N ASP A 64 -12.49 12.19 1.67
CA ASP A 64 -13.07 12.25 0.32
C ASP A 64 -11.98 11.94 -0.71
N ILE A 65 -12.20 10.88 -1.48
CA ILE A 65 -11.30 10.47 -2.56
C ILE A 65 -11.62 11.17 -3.89
N GLY A 66 -12.81 11.78 -4.02
CA GLY A 66 -13.35 12.31 -5.27
C GLY A 66 -13.73 11.24 -6.28
N ASP A 67 -14.15 11.65 -7.48
CA ASP A 67 -14.60 10.73 -8.52
C ASP A 67 -13.45 9.88 -9.11
N VAL A 68 -13.74 8.60 -9.34
CA VAL A 68 -12.86 7.59 -9.95
C VAL A 68 -13.56 6.84 -11.09
N SER A 69 -14.73 7.30 -11.54
CA SER A 69 -15.56 6.68 -12.58
C SER A 69 -14.78 6.35 -13.85
N GLU A 70 -14.01 7.30 -14.38
CA GLU A 70 -13.18 7.12 -15.57
C GLU A 70 -12.14 6.00 -15.41
N ARG A 71 -11.54 5.88 -14.21
CA ARG A 71 -10.54 4.84 -13.93
C ARG A 71 -11.17 3.45 -13.84
N ARG A 72 -12.40 3.35 -13.32
CA ARG A 72 -13.17 2.10 -13.37
C ARG A 72 -13.58 1.74 -14.79
N ALA A 73 -14.01 2.72 -15.58
CA ALA A 73 -14.36 2.52 -16.99
C ALA A 73 -13.16 2.00 -17.78
N LEU A 74 -11.97 2.57 -17.55
CA LEU A 74 -10.71 2.09 -18.14
C LEU A 74 -10.39 0.65 -17.72
N ARG A 75 -10.49 0.32 -16.43
CA ARG A 75 -10.26 -1.05 -15.95
C ARG A 75 -11.21 -2.05 -16.63
N LYS A 76 -12.47 -1.65 -16.84
CA LYS A 76 -13.47 -2.46 -17.53
C LYS A 76 -13.17 -2.59 -19.04
N SER A 77 -12.79 -1.51 -19.71
CA SER A 77 -12.51 -1.52 -21.16
C SER A 77 -11.30 -2.38 -21.50
N LEU A 78 -10.27 -2.37 -20.66
CA LEU A 78 -9.07 -3.20 -20.78
C LEU A 78 -9.29 -4.66 -20.33
N LYS A 79 -10.49 -5.00 -19.85
CA LYS A 79 -10.83 -6.35 -19.35
C LYS A 79 -9.83 -6.87 -18.31
N CYS A 80 -9.38 -5.98 -17.42
CA CYS A 80 -8.39 -6.34 -16.41
C CYS A 80 -8.95 -7.39 -15.44
N LYS A 81 -8.05 -8.21 -14.91
CA LYS A 81 -8.36 -9.26 -13.93
C LYS A 81 -8.79 -8.67 -12.58
N ASN A 82 -9.35 -9.53 -11.71
CA ASN A 82 -9.68 -9.15 -10.33
C ASN A 82 -8.44 -9.18 -9.43
N PHE A 83 -8.51 -8.50 -8.29
CA PHE A 83 -7.38 -8.39 -7.36
C PHE A 83 -7.03 -9.73 -6.70
N GLN A 84 -8.00 -10.63 -6.53
CA GLN A 84 -7.75 -12.00 -6.08
C GLN A 84 -6.75 -12.71 -7.00
N TRP A 85 -6.91 -12.61 -8.33
CA TRP A 85 -5.95 -13.19 -9.28
C TRP A 85 -4.53 -12.65 -9.07
N TYR A 86 -4.39 -11.36 -8.79
CA TYR A 86 -3.09 -10.74 -8.49
C TYR A 86 -2.45 -11.34 -7.23
N LEU A 87 -3.21 -11.51 -6.16
CA LEU A 87 -2.72 -12.15 -4.94
C LEU A 87 -2.33 -13.61 -5.18
N ASP A 88 -3.03 -14.33 -6.04
CA ASP A 88 -2.73 -15.74 -6.29
C ASP A 88 -1.54 -15.97 -7.23
N HIS A 89 -1.28 -15.06 -8.19
CA HIS A 89 -0.33 -15.30 -9.27
C HIS A 89 0.87 -14.33 -9.29
N VAL A 90 0.73 -13.14 -8.70
CA VAL A 90 1.77 -12.10 -8.74
C VAL A 90 2.41 -11.89 -7.37
N TYR A 91 1.62 -11.98 -6.30
CA TYR A 91 2.13 -11.77 -4.94
C TYR A 91 1.59 -12.81 -3.93
N PRO A 92 1.80 -14.12 -4.17
CA PRO A 92 1.29 -15.22 -3.34
C PRO A 92 1.86 -15.27 -1.92
N GLU A 93 3.04 -14.70 -1.70
CA GLU A 93 3.67 -14.60 -0.38
C GLU A 93 3.01 -13.58 0.55
N MET A 94 2.06 -12.78 0.04
CA MET A 94 1.29 -11.88 0.87
C MET A 94 0.47 -12.68 1.89
N ARG A 95 0.71 -12.46 3.17
CA ARG A 95 -0.08 -13.06 4.26
C ARG A 95 -1.54 -12.62 4.15
N ARG A 96 -2.45 -13.59 4.05
CA ARG A 96 -3.90 -13.39 4.00
C ARG A 96 -4.52 -13.78 5.34
N TYR A 97 -5.31 -12.88 5.89
CA TYR A 97 -5.92 -13.00 7.21
C TYR A 97 -7.38 -13.40 7.08
N ASN A 98 -7.62 -14.65 6.67
CA ASN A 98 -8.98 -15.20 6.60
C ASN A 98 -9.38 -15.66 8.00
N ASN A 99 -10.49 -15.13 8.54
CA ASN A 99 -11.08 -15.49 9.85
C ASN A 99 -10.27 -15.11 11.12
N THR A 100 -9.36 -14.15 11.04
CA THR A 100 -8.65 -13.60 12.22
C THR A 100 -9.45 -12.48 12.88
N VAL A 101 -9.66 -12.59 14.20
CA VAL A 101 -10.35 -11.57 15.02
C VAL A 101 -9.61 -10.23 15.00
N ALA A 102 -8.28 -10.26 15.01
CA ALA A 102 -7.43 -9.09 14.86
C ALA A 102 -6.11 -9.50 14.21
N TYR A 103 -5.53 -8.58 13.43
CA TYR A 103 -4.19 -8.69 12.89
C TYR A 103 -3.53 -7.31 12.95
N GLY A 104 -2.26 -7.28 13.32
CA GLY A 104 -1.48 -6.07 13.45
C GLY A 104 -0.49 -6.18 14.60
N GLU A 105 0.20 -5.08 14.87
CA GLU A 105 1.15 -4.99 15.96
C GLU A 105 0.40 -4.70 17.28
N VAL A 106 0.69 -5.49 18.31
CA VAL A 106 0.14 -5.25 19.66
C VAL A 106 1.05 -4.24 20.35
N MET A 107 0.58 -3.00 20.36
CA MET A 107 1.24 -1.89 21.05
C MET A 107 0.83 -1.90 22.53
N LYS A 108 1.76 -2.20 23.44
CA LYS A 108 1.66 -1.72 24.82
C LYS A 108 2.24 -0.30 24.84
N THR A 109 1.78 0.59 25.71
CA THR A 109 2.15 2.02 25.77
C THR A 109 3.66 2.32 25.84
N THR A 110 4.52 1.31 25.95
CA THR A 110 5.97 1.40 26.04
C THR A 110 6.71 0.47 25.07
N LEU A 111 6.05 -0.51 24.46
CA LEU A 111 6.68 -1.52 23.60
C LEU A 111 5.72 -2.01 22.52
N ALA A 112 6.20 -1.97 21.29
CA ALA A 112 5.57 -2.61 20.16
C ALA A 112 6.10 -4.05 20.09
N LEU A 113 5.22 -5.03 20.32
CA LEU A 113 5.59 -6.44 20.29
C LEU A 113 5.29 -7.00 18.89
N ASP A 114 6.34 -7.19 18.10
CA ASP A 114 6.28 -8.04 16.91
C ASP A 114 6.26 -9.53 17.35
N LEU A 115 5.36 -10.32 16.78
CA LEU A 115 5.22 -11.76 17.07
C LEU A 115 6.47 -12.60 16.68
N ASP A 116 7.46 -11.99 16.02
CA ASP A 116 8.73 -12.59 15.63
C ASP A 116 9.87 -12.37 16.65
N GLY A 117 9.57 -11.89 17.87
CA GLY A 117 10.53 -11.86 18.98
C GLY A 117 11.68 -10.86 18.82
N ARG A 118 11.58 -9.92 17.88
CA ARG A 118 12.56 -8.84 17.70
C ARG A 118 12.02 -7.57 18.35
N ALA A 119 12.52 -7.24 19.54
CA ALA A 119 12.15 -6.02 20.24
C ALA A 119 12.61 -4.78 19.47
N GLY A 120 11.67 -4.07 18.82
CA GLY A 120 11.87 -2.72 18.34
C GLY A 120 11.63 -1.74 19.50
N GLY A 121 12.71 -1.16 20.03
CA GLY A 121 12.63 -0.21 21.15
C GLY A 121 11.81 1.04 20.79
N CYS A 122 10.93 1.45 21.70
CA CYS A 122 10.21 2.72 21.64
C CYS A 122 11.21 3.87 21.91
N GLY A 123 11.63 4.56 20.87
CA GLY A 123 12.42 5.78 21.00
C GLY A 123 11.60 6.87 21.70
N SER A 124 11.97 7.20 22.93
CA SER A 124 11.47 8.35 23.68
C SER A 124 11.72 9.63 22.90
N LEU A 125 10.65 10.36 22.56
CA LEU A 125 10.72 11.76 22.17
C LEU A 125 11.11 12.58 23.42
N GLY A 126 12.42 12.79 23.60
CA GLY A 126 12.94 13.85 24.44
C GLY A 126 12.83 15.18 23.70
N TRP A 127 12.20 16.16 24.33
CA TRP A 127 12.29 17.56 23.93
C TRP A 127 13.73 18.05 24.18
N GLY A 128 14.32 18.68 23.16
CA GLY A 128 15.64 19.30 23.18
C GLY A 128 15.93 19.94 21.83
#